data_AF-A0A9P1N1Z5-F1
#
_entry.id   AF-A0A9P1N1Z5-F1
#
_cell.length_a   1.000
_cell.length_b   1.000
_cell.length_c   1.000
_cell.angle_alpha   90.00
_cell.angle_beta   90.00
_cell.angle_gamma   90.00
#
_symmetry.space_group_name_H-M   'P 1'
#
loop_
_entity.id
_entity.type
_entity.pdbx_description
1 polymer ?
#
loop_
_entity_poly.entity_id
_entity_poly.type
_entity_poly.pdbx_seq_one_letter_code
_entity_poly.pdbx_strand_id
1 'polypeptide(L)'
;MCRRVFEVFYAIFAGMPSPDDFHMEDAEMENSLPDQKIAASPIPNKQELTTLITKVEQAPLIEDATWFIVSSKWWNAFIQAVHNGFIDDIGHICNEKISQMSQKGVYFLKHHLSEGADYQVIPEEVFVRLRDIFGLDNDARDYIPRQVVRKDGNLVGEIYPRVVHVWSASLNKNY
;
A
#
# COMPACT_ATOMS: atom_id res chain seq x y z
N MET A 1 27.19 32.02 -6.84
CA MET A 1 27.15 32.42 -5.42
C MET A 1 26.60 33.84 -5.34
N CYS A 2 25.34 34.02 -4.94
CA CYS A 2 24.66 35.28 -4.55
C CYS A 2 23.16 34.96 -4.44
N ARG A 3 22.66 34.60 -3.26
CA ARG A 3 22.03 35.44 -2.23
C ARG A 3 20.63 35.93 -2.61
N ARG A 4 19.67 35.40 -1.84
CA ARG A 4 18.25 35.80 -1.68
C ARG A 4 18.11 37.31 -1.50
N VAL A 5 17.01 37.86 -2.02
CA VAL A 5 16.40 39.08 -1.49
C VAL A 5 14.92 38.79 -1.26
N PHE A 6 14.51 39.03 -0.01
CA PHE A 6 13.15 39.04 0.48
C PHE A 6 12.42 40.27 -0.07
N GLU A 7 11.20 40.11 -0.56
CA GLU A 7 10.25 41.22 -0.65
C GLU A 7 9.37 41.23 0.60
N VAL A 8 9.55 42.31 1.35
CA VAL A 8 8.71 42.75 2.45
C VAL A 8 7.65 43.66 1.84
N PHE A 9 6.38 43.29 1.93
CA PHE A 9 5.29 44.24 1.72
C PHE A 9 4.68 44.60 3.07
N TYR A 10 5.03 45.79 3.56
CA TYR A 10 4.24 46.53 4.52
C TYR A 10 3.17 47.31 3.74
N ALA A 11 1.91 47.09 4.08
CA ALA A 11 0.84 48.05 3.85
C ALA A 11 0.21 48.37 5.21
N ILE A 12 0.18 49.65 5.58
CA ILE A 12 -0.46 50.19 6.78
C ILE A 12 -1.67 51.04 6.36
N PHE A 13 -2.68 51.03 7.23
CA PHE A 13 -3.86 51.91 7.36
C PHE A 13 -5.08 51.49 6.52
N ALA A 14 -6.31 51.42 7.04
CA ALA A 14 -6.88 51.79 8.33
C ALA A 14 -8.24 51.06 8.51
N GLY A 15 -8.69 50.87 9.76
CA GLY A 15 -10.07 50.49 10.06
C GLY A 15 -10.23 49.36 11.07
N MET A 16 -9.79 49.55 12.32
CA MET A 16 -10.27 48.73 13.44
C MET A 16 -11.61 49.31 13.92
N PRO A 17 -12.71 48.52 13.96
CA PRO A 17 -13.83 48.84 14.81
C PRO A 17 -13.52 48.48 16.27
N SER A 18 -13.89 49.37 17.20
CA SER A 18 -13.78 49.18 18.65
C SER A 18 -14.81 48.14 19.14
N PRO A 19 -14.50 47.34 20.18
CA PRO A 19 -15.35 46.27 20.65
C PRO A 19 -16.27 46.79 21.76
N ASP A 20 -17.46 47.27 21.40
CA ASP A 20 -18.64 47.36 22.25
C ASP A 20 -19.85 47.64 21.34
N ASP A 21 -20.98 46.98 21.59
CA ASP A 21 -22.26 47.01 20.84
C ASP A 21 -22.45 46.03 19.67
N PHE A 22 -22.39 44.72 19.97
CA PHE A 22 -23.22 43.74 19.27
C PHE A 22 -24.02 42.91 20.28
N HIS A 23 -25.28 43.33 20.51
CA HIS A 23 -26.33 42.41 20.93
C HIS A 23 -26.73 41.57 19.71
N MET A 24 -26.40 40.29 19.72
CA MET A 24 -26.98 39.31 18.80
C MET A 24 -27.90 38.38 19.60
N GLU A 25 -29.19 38.49 19.26
CA GLU A 25 -30.28 37.61 19.67
C GLU A 25 -30.02 36.18 19.20
N ASP A 26 -30.53 35.23 19.99
CA ASP A 26 -30.41 33.80 19.83
C ASP A 26 -30.88 33.34 18.43
N ALA A 27 -29.96 32.83 17.63
CA ALA A 27 -30.25 32.04 16.44
C ALA A 27 -29.60 30.67 16.60
N GLU A 28 -30.40 29.72 17.07
CA GLU A 28 -30.11 28.29 17.11
C GLU A 28 -29.76 27.81 15.70
N MET A 29 -28.49 27.46 15.48
CA MET A 29 -28.05 26.73 14.30
C MET A 29 -27.25 25.52 14.78
N GLU A 30 -27.99 24.47 15.18
CA GLU A 30 -27.48 23.11 15.31
C GLU A 30 -26.89 22.67 13.95
N ASN A 31 -25.58 22.81 13.82
CA ASN A 31 -24.78 22.11 12.82
C ASN A 31 -23.86 21.17 13.58
N SER A 32 -24.43 20.12 14.15
CA SER A 32 -23.70 18.97 14.67
C SER A 32 -23.05 18.24 13.49
N LEU A 33 -21.78 18.57 13.24
CA LEU A 33 -20.87 17.74 12.45
C LEU A 33 -20.89 16.33 13.03
N PRO A 34 -21.02 15.27 12.21
CA PRO A 34 -20.78 13.93 12.70
C PRO A 34 -19.30 13.84 13.06
N ASP A 35 -19.01 13.58 14.34
CA ASP A 35 -17.73 13.07 14.82
C ASP A 35 -17.32 11.90 13.92
N GLN A 36 -16.52 12.18 12.90
CA GLN A 36 -15.68 11.17 12.28
C GLN A 36 -14.67 10.78 13.36
N LYS A 37 -15.05 9.78 14.16
CA LYS A 37 -14.10 8.85 14.76
C LYS A 37 -13.21 8.35 13.63
N ILE A 38 -12.13 9.07 13.38
CA ILE A 38 -10.93 8.49 12.79
C ILE A 38 -10.53 7.44 13.82
N ALA A 39 -10.94 6.20 13.56
CA ALA A 39 -10.44 5.06 14.28
C ALA A 39 -8.92 5.10 14.09
N ALA A 40 -8.21 5.59 15.10
CA ALA A 40 -6.77 5.49 15.14
C ALA A 40 -6.45 4.00 14.99
N SER A 41 -5.94 3.61 13.82
CA SER A 41 -5.38 2.28 13.65
C SER A 41 -4.40 2.09 14.82
N PRO A 42 -4.58 1.03 15.63
CA PRO A 42 -3.72 0.83 16.79
C PRO A 42 -2.28 0.73 16.29
N ILE A 43 -1.42 1.59 16.85
CA ILE A 43 0.03 1.58 16.58
C ILE A 43 0.50 0.12 16.72
N PRO A 44 1.05 -0.48 15.66
CA PRO A 44 1.38 -1.91 15.66
C PRO A 44 2.43 -2.20 16.73
N ASN A 45 2.16 -3.15 17.62
CA ASN A 45 3.11 -3.54 18.65
C ASN A 45 4.27 -4.33 18.00
N LYS A 46 5.52 -4.06 18.39
CA LYS A 46 6.72 -4.80 17.93
C LYS A 46 6.56 -6.32 18.04
N GLN A 47 5.91 -6.80 19.10
CA GLN A 47 5.64 -8.23 19.31
C GLN A 47 4.70 -8.80 18.24
N GLU A 48 3.68 -8.03 17.86
CA GLU A 48 2.75 -8.40 16.79
C GLU A 48 3.49 -8.53 15.46
N LEU A 49 4.30 -7.53 15.11
CA LEU A 49 5.05 -7.55 13.85
C LEU A 49 6.08 -8.67 13.79
N THR A 50 6.74 -8.98 14.92
CA THR A 50 7.64 -10.13 15.01
C THR A 50 6.89 -11.44 14.78
N THR A 51 5.67 -11.55 15.31
CA THR A 51 4.80 -12.72 15.08
C THR A 51 4.42 -12.85 13.61
N LEU A 52 4.17 -11.74 12.91
CA LEU A 52 3.91 -11.75 11.47
C LEU A 52 5.12 -12.26 10.66
N ILE A 53 6.33 -11.86 11.02
CA ILE A 53 7.56 -12.37 10.39
C ILE A 53 7.66 -13.89 10.58
N THR A 54 7.51 -14.37 11.82
CA THR A 54 7.54 -15.81 12.12
C THR A 54 6.46 -16.59 11.36
N LYS A 55 5.26 -16.02 11.21
CA LYS A 55 4.19 -16.63 10.41
C LYS A 55 4.58 -16.83 8.96
N VAL A 56 5.28 -15.87 8.34
CA VAL A 56 5.77 -16.04 6.96
C VAL A 56 6.77 -17.18 6.86
N GLU A 57 7.71 -17.27 7.79
CA GLU A 57 8.77 -18.30 7.78
C GLU A 57 8.24 -19.72 8.02
N GLN A 58 7.16 -19.86 8.78
CA GLN A 58 6.60 -21.14 9.19
C GLN A 58 5.33 -21.53 8.43
N ALA A 59 4.83 -20.67 7.55
CA ALA A 59 3.57 -20.91 6.86
C ALA A 59 3.66 -22.15 5.96
N PRO A 60 2.78 -23.15 6.14
CA PRO A 60 2.71 -24.28 5.24
C PRO A 60 2.10 -23.87 3.91
N LEU A 61 2.60 -24.45 2.81
CA LEU A 61 1.92 -24.38 1.53
C LEU A 61 0.66 -25.26 1.58
N ILE A 62 -0.50 -24.64 1.40
CA ILE A 62 -1.81 -25.31 1.34
C ILE A 62 -2.31 -25.16 -0.09
N GLU A 63 -2.78 -26.25 -0.70
CA GLU A 63 -3.33 -26.24 -2.06
C GLU A 63 -4.48 -25.21 -2.18
N ASP A 64 -4.51 -24.46 -3.28
CA ASP A 64 -5.45 -23.37 -3.58
C ASP A 64 -5.37 -22.15 -2.65
N ALA A 65 -4.43 -22.11 -1.70
CA ALA A 65 -4.24 -20.94 -0.84
C ALA A 65 -3.69 -19.74 -1.62
N THR A 66 -4.16 -18.55 -1.28
CA THR A 66 -3.67 -17.29 -1.85
C THR A 66 -2.47 -16.78 -1.06
N TRP A 67 -1.44 -16.39 -1.79
CA TRP A 67 -0.24 -15.75 -1.28
C TRP A 67 0.02 -14.46 -2.05
N PHE A 68 0.81 -13.56 -1.49
CA PHE A 68 1.09 -12.25 -2.07
C PHE A 68 2.58 -12.04 -2.27
N ILE A 69 2.92 -11.33 -3.34
CA ILE A 69 4.29 -10.97 -3.66
C ILE A 69 4.58 -9.57 -3.14
N VAL A 70 5.66 -9.46 -2.37
CA VAL A 70 6.18 -8.18 -1.85
C VAL A 70 7.65 -8.04 -2.24
N SER A 71 8.08 -6.85 -2.63
CA SER A 71 9.48 -6.63 -3.01
C SER A 71 10.42 -6.90 -1.84
N SER A 72 11.55 -7.57 -2.10
CA SER A 72 12.57 -7.82 -1.06
C SER A 72 13.12 -6.52 -0.50
N LYS A 73 13.11 -5.43 -1.30
CA LYS A 73 13.49 -4.09 -0.83
C LYS A 73 12.61 -3.65 0.35
N TRP A 74 11.28 -3.71 0.19
CA TRP A 74 10.36 -3.31 1.24
C TRP A 74 10.39 -4.32 2.40
N TRP A 75 10.37 -5.62 2.09
CA TRP A 75 10.38 -6.68 3.10
C TRP A 75 11.60 -6.63 4.02
N ASN A 76 12.79 -6.42 3.45
CA ASN A 76 14.02 -6.31 4.24
C ASN A 76 14.05 -5.04 5.09
N ALA A 77 13.52 -3.92 4.56
CA ALA A 77 13.38 -2.70 5.35
C ALA A 77 12.42 -2.91 6.53
N PHE A 78 11.31 -3.62 6.30
CA PHE A 78 10.36 -4.00 7.35
C PHE A 78 11.01 -4.85 8.45
N ILE A 79 11.73 -5.93 8.09
CA ILE A 79 12.44 -6.77 9.07
C ILE A 79 13.44 -5.95 9.89
N GLN A 80 14.24 -5.10 9.23
CA GLN A 80 15.23 -4.26 9.91
C GLN A 80 14.59 -3.27 10.87
N ALA A 81 13.50 -2.62 10.46
CA ALA A 81 12.77 -1.67 11.28
C ALA A 81 12.12 -2.34 12.50
N VAL A 82 11.53 -3.54 12.34
CA VAL A 82 10.99 -4.32 13.46
C VAL A 82 12.10 -4.71 14.44
N HIS A 83 13.26 -5.16 13.93
CA HIS A 83 14.41 -5.51 14.75
C HIS A 83 14.90 -4.30 15.57
N ASN A 84 15.08 -3.16 14.91
CA ASN A 84 15.64 -1.95 15.51
C ASN A 84 14.61 -1.13 16.32
N GLY A 85 13.31 -1.40 16.16
CA GLY A 85 12.23 -0.70 16.86
C GLY A 85 11.79 0.62 16.20
N PHE A 86 12.14 0.86 14.93
CA PHE A 86 11.80 2.07 14.17
C PHE A 86 10.69 1.79 13.16
N ILE A 87 9.52 1.40 13.66
CA ILE A 87 8.40 0.96 12.80
C ILE A 87 7.78 2.12 12.02
N ASP A 88 7.81 3.33 12.60
CA ASP A 88 7.24 4.55 11.99
C ASP A 88 7.99 5.01 10.74
N ASP A 89 9.22 4.54 10.53
CA ASP A 89 10.05 4.88 9.38
C ASP A 89 9.71 4.00 8.14
N ILE A 90 8.84 3.00 8.30
CA ILE A 90 8.43 2.11 7.21
C ILE A 90 7.31 2.79 6.42
N GLY A 91 7.61 3.16 5.18
CA GLY A 91 6.60 3.67 4.24
C GLY A 91 5.65 2.57 3.74
N HIS A 92 4.70 2.98 2.89
CA HIS A 92 3.72 2.06 2.29
C HIS A 92 4.38 0.90 1.55
N ILE A 93 3.67 -0.24 1.45
CA ILE A 93 4.11 -1.38 0.65
C ILE A 93 4.28 -0.93 -0.80
N CYS A 94 5.47 -1.19 -1.36
CA CYS A 94 5.85 -0.72 -2.69
C CYS A 94 6.57 -1.82 -3.49
N ASN A 95 5.98 -2.17 -4.63
CA ASN A 95 6.46 -3.18 -5.57
C ASN A 95 7.02 -2.57 -6.87
N GLU A 96 7.32 -1.27 -6.89
CA GLU A 96 7.82 -0.56 -8.08
C GLU A 96 9.01 -1.25 -8.75
N LYS A 97 9.97 -1.77 -7.96
CA LYS A 97 11.18 -2.40 -8.49
C LYS A 97 10.92 -3.73 -9.18
N ILE A 98 9.88 -4.45 -8.77
CA ILE A 98 9.51 -5.76 -9.32
C ILE A 98 8.36 -5.68 -10.34
N SER A 99 7.75 -4.52 -10.52
CA SER A 99 6.64 -4.30 -11.44
C SER A 99 7.05 -3.53 -12.70
N GLN A 100 6.33 -3.75 -13.79
CA GLN A 100 6.45 -3.03 -15.06
C GLN A 100 5.06 -2.61 -15.53
N MET A 101 4.93 -1.42 -16.10
CA MET A 101 3.66 -0.92 -16.64
C MET A 101 3.61 -1.12 -18.15
N SER A 102 2.51 -1.66 -18.65
CA SER A 102 2.23 -1.71 -20.09
C SER A 102 1.88 -0.33 -20.63
N GLN A 103 1.91 -0.19 -21.97
CA GLN A 103 1.46 1.02 -22.66
C GLN A 103 -0.01 1.37 -22.37
N LYS A 104 -0.82 0.40 -21.91
CA LYS A 104 -2.24 0.58 -21.55
C LYS A 104 -2.44 0.92 -20.07
N GLY A 105 -1.39 1.19 -19.31
CA GLY A 105 -1.47 1.52 -17.88
C GLY A 105 -1.69 0.33 -16.95
N VAL A 106 -1.63 -0.91 -17.46
CA VAL A 106 -1.76 -2.12 -16.64
C VAL A 106 -0.39 -2.54 -16.11
N TYR A 107 -0.29 -2.80 -14.81
CA TYR A 107 0.92 -3.30 -14.17
C TYR A 107 1.06 -4.83 -14.27
N PHE A 108 2.29 -5.29 -14.45
CA PHE A 108 2.66 -6.69 -14.49
C PHE A 108 3.91 -6.91 -13.64
N LEU A 109 4.06 -8.11 -13.10
CA LEU A 109 5.31 -8.52 -12.48
C LEU A 109 6.39 -8.68 -13.58
N LYS A 110 7.59 -8.14 -13.35
CA LYS A 110 8.74 -8.36 -14.25
C LYS A 110 9.06 -9.84 -14.33
N HIS A 111 9.64 -10.27 -15.45
CA HIS A 111 10.06 -11.66 -15.64
C HIS A 111 11.40 -11.95 -14.96
N HIS A 112 11.68 -13.23 -14.71
CA HIS A 112 12.96 -13.73 -14.20
C HIS A 112 13.36 -13.19 -12.82
N LEU A 113 12.39 -12.86 -11.98
CA LEU A 113 12.65 -12.51 -10.58
C LEU A 113 12.87 -13.77 -9.76
N SER A 114 13.76 -13.68 -8.78
CA SER A 114 14.07 -14.76 -7.84
C SER A 114 13.48 -14.48 -6.47
N GLU A 115 12.83 -15.48 -5.88
CA GLU A 115 12.35 -15.41 -4.50
C GLU A 115 13.53 -15.25 -3.52
N GLY A 116 13.33 -14.48 -2.46
CA GLY A 116 14.35 -14.07 -1.49
C GLY A 116 15.22 -12.91 -1.97
N ALA A 117 15.67 -12.95 -3.23
CA ALA A 117 16.54 -11.90 -3.80
C ALA A 117 15.76 -10.66 -4.25
N ASP A 118 14.73 -10.85 -5.08
CA ASP A 118 13.96 -9.75 -5.69
C ASP A 118 12.61 -9.52 -4.99
N TYR A 119 11.97 -10.61 -4.56
CA TYR A 119 10.70 -10.59 -3.86
C TYR A 119 10.63 -11.64 -2.75
N GLN A 120 9.73 -11.42 -1.80
CA GLN A 120 9.28 -12.39 -0.83
C GLN A 120 7.82 -12.76 -1.14
N VAL A 121 7.48 -14.05 -1.00
CA VAL A 121 6.09 -14.49 -0.99
C VAL A 121 5.61 -14.57 0.45
N ILE A 122 4.44 -14.01 0.73
CA ILE A 122 3.84 -14.00 2.06
C ILE A 122 2.39 -14.51 2.03
N PRO A 123 1.91 -15.21 3.09
CA PRO A 123 0.53 -15.66 3.16
C PRO A 123 -0.47 -14.51 3.16
N GLU A 124 -1.68 -14.73 2.63
CA GLU A 124 -2.76 -13.75 2.58
C GLU A 124 -3.05 -13.11 3.95
N GLU A 125 -3.14 -13.90 5.02
CA GLU A 125 -3.41 -13.37 6.36
C GLU A 125 -2.37 -12.34 6.82
N VAL A 126 -1.10 -12.55 6.46
CA VAL A 126 -0.01 -11.64 6.81
C VAL A 126 -0.06 -10.41 5.90
N PHE A 127 -0.24 -10.59 4.59
CA PHE A 127 -0.33 -9.47 3.65
C PHE A 127 -1.47 -8.52 4.00
N VAL A 128 -2.66 -9.04 4.26
CA VAL A 128 -3.83 -8.24 4.65
C VAL A 128 -3.52 -7.42 5.89
N ARG A 129 -2.92 -8.05 6.91
CA ARG A 129 -2.56 -7.32 8.14
C ARG A 129 -1.52 -6.23 7.89
N LEU A 130 -0.48 -6.51 7.11
CA LEU A 130 0.54 -5.52 6.77
C LEU A 130 -0.03 -4.37 5.93
N ARG A 131 -0.92 -4.67 4.98
CA ARG A 131 -1.65 -3.68 4.19
C ARG A 131 -2.50 -2.78 5.09
N ASP A 132 -3.18 -3.33 6.07
CA ASP A 132 -4.03 -2.54 6.97
C ASP A 132 -3.21 -1.61 7.89
N ILE A 133 -1.96 -1.97 8.17
CA ILE A 133 -1.03 -1.19 9.00
C ILE A 133 -0.29 -0.12 8.17
N PHE A 134 0.32 -0.52 7.05
CA PHE A 134 1.25 0.31 6.29
C PHE A 134 0.63 0.90 5.02
N GLY A 135 -0.53 0.40 4.58
CA GLY A 135 -1.13 0.78 3.30
C GLY A 135 -0.34 0.28 2.09
N LEU A 136 -0.89 0.56 0.90
CA LEU A 136 -0.23 0.36 -0.39
C LEU A 136 0.13 1.72 -0.99
N ASP A 137 1.25 1.80 -1.69
CA ASP A 137 1.61 3.00 -2.45
C ASP A 137 0.76 3.12 -3.72
N ASN A 138 0.46 1.99 -4.37
CA ASN A 138 -0.46 1.90 -5.51
C ASN A 138 -1.15 0.54 -5.55
N ASP A 139 -2.47 0.50 -5.31
CA ASP A 139 -3.27 -0.73 -5.28
C ASP A 139 -3.13 -1.58 -6.55
N ALA A 140 -3.13 -0.96 -7.73
CA ALA A 140 -3.05 -1.68 -9.01
C ALA A 140 -1.67 -2.32 -9.26
N ARG A 141 -0.63 -1.87 -8.56
CA ARG A 141 0.75 -2.35 -8.70
C ARG A 141 1.17 -3.26 -7.55
N ASP A 142 0.74 -2.94 -6.32
CA ASP A 142 1.27 -3.52 -5.09
C ASP A 142 0.41 -4.67 -4.56
N TYR A 143 -0.84 -4.79 -5.00
CA TYR A 143 -1.70 -5.93 -4.74
C TYR A 143 -1.44 -7.05 -5.76
N ILE A 144 -0.48 -7.95 -5.46
CA ILE A 144 -0.04 -9.02 -6.39
C ILE A 144 -0.36 -10.41 -5.79
N PRO A 145 -1.60 -10.92 -5.94
CA PRO A 145 -1.97 -12.25 -5.47
C PRO A 145 -1.44 -13.35 -6.39
N ARG A 146 -1.11 -14.51 -5.80
CA ARG A 146 -0.74 -15.78 -6.45
C ARG A 146 -1.38 -16.94 -5.71
N GLN A 147 -1.50 -18.07 -6.39
CA GLN A 147 -2.09 -19.27 -5.82
C GLN A 147 -1.01 -20.35 -5.62
N VAL A 148 -1.17 -21.12 -4.56
CA VAL A 148 -0.44 -22.35 -4.36
C VAL A 148 -1.10 -23.45 -5.19
N VAL A 149 -0.34 -24.04 -6.08
CA VAL A 149 -0.81 -25.10 -6.99
C VAL A 149 -0.01 -26.36 -6.80
N ARG A 150 -0.61 -27.50 -7.14
CA ARG A 150 0.11 -28.77 -7.21
C ARG A 150 0.77 -28.92 -8.58
N LYS A 151 2.08 -29.05 -8.59
CA LYS A 151 2.89 -29.29 -9.78
C LYS A 151 3.82 -30.48 -9.54
N ASP A 152 3.73 -31.48 -10.41
CA ASP A 152 4.56 -32.69 -10.35
C ASP A 152 4.53 -33.38 -8.96
N GLY A 153 3.35 -33.38 -8.32
CA GLY A 153 3.13 -33.98 -6.99
C GLY A 153 3.50 -33.08 -5.81
N ASN A 154 4.16 -31.95 -6.03
CA ASN A 154 4.59 -31.00 -5.00
C ASN A 154 3.72 -29.74 -5.00
N LEU A 155 3.52 -29.13 -3.83
CA LEU A 155 2.87 -27.83 -3.73
C LEU A 155 3.90 -26.72 -3.97
N VAL A 156 3.57 -25.77 -4.84
CA VAL A 156 4.41 -24.63 -5.21
C VAL A 156 3.56 -23.37 -5.36
N GLY A 157 4.12 -22.20 -5.02
CA GLY A 157 3.49 -20.92 -5.38
C GLY A 157 3.62 -20.67 -6.89
N GLU A 158 2.50 -20.54 -7.61
CA GLU A 158 2.52 -20.23 -9.04
C GLU A 158 2.79 -18.74 -9.26
N ILE A 159 4.05 -18.34 -9.36
CA ILE A 159 4.43 -16.92 -9.51
C ILE A 159 4.20 -16.36 -10.93
N TYR A 160 4.38 -17.20 -11.94
CA TYR A 160 4.22 -16.82 -13.35
C TYR A 160 3.24 -17.77 -14.04
N PRO A 161 1.91 -17.51 -13.92
CA PRO A 161 0.92 -18.32 -14.59
C PRO A 161 1.06 -18.22 -16.11
N ARG A 162 0.65 -19.28 -16.82
CA ARG A 162 0.63 -19.27 -18.28
C ARG A 162 -0.48 -18.35 -18.79
N VAL A 163 -0.10 -17.31 -19.53
CA VAL A 163 -1.05 -16.45 -20.23
C VAL A 163 -1.41 -17.10 -21.57
N VAL A 164 -2.69 -17.36 -21.78
CA VAL A 164 -3.23 -17.94 -23.04
C VAL A 164 -4.14 -16.92 -23.71
N HIS A 165 -3.86 -16.61 -24.98
CA HIS A 165 -4.72 -15.77 -25.79
C HIS A 165 -5.75 -16.62 -26.53
N VAL A 166 -7.03 -16.49 -26.18
CA VAL A 166 -8.13 -17.20 -26.84
C VAL A 166 -8.77 -16.28 -27.87
N TRP A 167 -8.88 -16.75 -29.12
CA TRP A 167 -9.55 -16.06 -30.20
C TRP A 167 -10.68 -16.94 -30.74
N SER A 168 -11.87 -16.37 -30.93
CA SER A 168 -12.98 -17.08 -31.55
C SER A 168 -13.01 -16.83 -33.06
N ALA A 169 -13.04 -17.91 -33.85
CA ALA A 169 -13.14 -17.84 -35.31
C ALA A 169 -14.50 -17.30 -35.80
N SER A 170 -15.52 -17.20 -34.94
CA SER A 170 -16.86 -16.75 -35.32
C SER A 170 -17.01 -15.23 -35.47
N LEU A 171 -15.95 -14.45 -35.25
CA LEU A 171 -15.95 -12.98 -35.36
C LEU A 171 -15.67 -12.44 -36.77
N ASN A 172 -15.56 -13.31 -37.80
CA ASN A 172 -15.56 -12.91 -39.21
C ASN A 172 -16.91 -13.26 -39.87
N LYS A 173 -17.93 -12.44 -39.62
CA LYS A 173 -19.16 -12.40 -40.42
C LYS A 173 -19.44 -10.96 -40.84
N ASN A 174 -18.58 -10.41 -41.69
CA ASN A 174 -18.86 -9.24 -42.52
C ASN A 174 -18.06 -9.40 -43.82
N TYR A 175 -18.55 -10.29 -44.68
CA TYR A 175 -18.41 -10.22 -46.13
C TYR A 175 -19.77 -9.86 -46.69
#